data_AF-A0AAV3U2V4-F1
#
_entry.id   AF-A0AAV3U2V4-F1
#
_cell.length_a   1.000
_cell.length_b   1.000
_cell.length_c   1.000
_cell.angle_alpha   90.00
_cell.angle_beta   90.00
_cell.angle_gamma   90.00
#
_symmetry.space_group_name_H-M   'P 1'
#
loop_
_entity.id
_entity.type
_entity.pdbx_description
1 polymer ?
#
loop_
_entity_poly.entity_id
_entity_poly.type
_entity_poly.pdbx_seq_one_letter_code
_entity_poly.pdbx_strand_id
1 'polypeptide(L)'
;MNPKQAYQDGDLSQAMTLAAEVVKQNPSDVTARVFFAELCCIVGDLERADKQLQTLITLAPELVLTASNWRQLIRAAYARNSVYQEGATPTLVAPPSPDVERALHQLVALHNNFLETETTDSDENSSPANVVFTVNQSSTAALRDLDDLNADILEFLGTNGNYFWVELSQIESLHLETPERPLDLLWRKCRLITNGGSDGVVFMPTIYPNTSDDTQQLLGRSTDWVNRNGLELGLGLREFLVGDEVLSIMDLKSLVRA
;
A
#
# COMPACT_ATOMS: atom_id res chain seq x y z
N MET A 1 -10.35 -26.69 -13.16
CA MET A 1 -9.97 -25.58 -12.26
C MET A 1 -9.98 -24.29 -13.07
N ASN A 2 -10.58 -23.21 -12.55
CA ASN A 2 -10.64 -21.92 -13.24
C ASN A 2 -9.67 -20.92 -12.56
N PRO A 3 -9.35 -19.77 -13.18
CA PRO A 3 -8.40 -18.81 -12.62
C PRO A 3 -8.76 -18.30 -11.23
N LYS A 4 -10.06 -18.09 -10.96
CA LYS A 4 -10.55 -17.58 -9.67
C LYS A 4 -10.35 -18.60 -8.54
N GLN A 5 -10.58 -19.89 -8.82
CA GLN A 5 -10.36 -20.96 -7.86
C GLN A 5 -8.89 -21.05 -7.47
N ALA A 6 -7.98 -21.03 -8.45
CA ALA A 6 -6.53 -21.05 -8.17
C ALA A 6 -6.09 -19.84 -7.32
N TYR A 7 -6.63 -18.65 -7.60
CA TYR A 7 -6.40 -17.46 -6.77
C TYR A 7 -6.93 -17.64 -5.34
N GLN A 8 -8.14 -18.17 -5.17
CA GLN A 8 -8.72 -18.43 -3.85
C GLN A 8 -7.87 -19.43 -3.06
N ASP A 9 -7.41 -20.49 -3.72
CA ASP A 9 -6.55 -21.53 -3.14
C ASP A 9 -5.13 -21.00 -2.81
N GLY A 10 -4.79 -19.79 -3.25
CA GLY A 10 -3.49 -19.15 -2.99
C GLY A 10 -2.39 -19.54 -3.99
N ASP A 11 -2.71 -20.27 -5.05
CA ASP A 11 -1.77 -20.57 -6.14
C ASP A 11 -1.80 -19.44 -7.18
N LEU A 12 -1.09 -18.36 -6.86
CA LEU A 12 -1.04 -17.16 -7.70
C LEU A 12 -0.38 -17.41 -9.07
N SER A 13 0.63 -18.27 -9.12
CA SER A 13 1.32 -18.63 -10.37
C SER A 13 0.38 -19.35 -11.34
N GLN A 14 -0.40 -20.30 -10.82
CA GLN A 14 -1.40 -21.00 -11.61
C GLN A 14 -2.57 -20.09 -11.97
N ALA A 15 -3.03 -19.22 -11.07
CA ALA A 15 -4.06 -18.23 -11.35
C ALA A 15 -3.66 -17.32 -12.52
N MET A 16 -2.42 -16.81 -12.51
CA MET A 16 -1.85 -16.01 -13.59
C MET A 16 -1.82 -16.75 -14.92
N THR A 17 -1.35 -18.01 -14.91
CA THR A 17 -1.26 -18.85 -16.10
C THR A 17 -2.64 -19.11 -16.71
N LEU A 18 -3.61 -19.50 -15.89
CA LEU A 18 -4.98 -19.78 -16.33
C LEU A 18 -5.68 -18.51 -16.81
N ALA A 19 -5.54 -17.38 -16.11
CA ALA A 19 -6.16 -16.11 -16.50
C ALA A 19 -5.62 -15.59 -17.84
N ALA A 20 -4.31 -15.69 -18.06
CA ALA A 20 -3.70 -15.31 -19.33
C ALA A 20 -4.22 -16.15 -20.50
N GLU A 21 -4.39 -17.47 -20.30
CA GLU A 21 -4.92 -18.35 -21.33
C GLU A 21 -6.40 -18.06 -21.65
N VAL A 22 -7.22 -17.76 -20.64
CA VAL A 22 -8.63 -17.36 -20.85
C VAL A 22 -8.73 -16.08 -21.68
N VAL A 23 -7.92 -15.06 -21.37
CA VAL A 23 -7.90 -13.80 -22.14
C VAL A 23 -7.39 -14.03 -23.57
N LYS A 24 -6.43 -14.93 -23.76
CA LYS A 24 -5.92 -15.29 -25.09
C LYS A 24 -6.97 -16.01 -25.94
N GLN A 25 -7.73 -16.92 -25.35
CA GLN A 25 -8.79 -17.66 -26.02
C GLN A 25 -10.02 -16.78 -26.31
N ASN A 26 -10.33 -15.84 -25.41
CA ASN A 26 -11.48 -14.94 -25.54
C ASN A 26 -11.06 -13.46 -25.37
N PRO A 27 -10.38 -12.86 -26.37
CA PRO A 27 -9.84 -11.50 -26.24
C PRO A 27 -10.88 -10.39 -26.05
N SER A 28 -12.16 -10.63 -26.30
CA SER A 28 -13.23 -9.65 -26.06
C SER A 28 -13.93 -9.82 -24.71
N ASP A 29 -13.55 -10.82 -23.91
CA ASP A 29 -14.13 -11.03 -22.58
C ASP A 29 -13.59 -9.97 -21.59
N VAL A 30 -14.44 -8.99 -21.32
CA VAL A 30 -14.16 -7.88 -20.40
C VAL A 30 -13.91 -8.38 -18.97
N THR A 31 -14.68 -9.36 -18.50
CA THR A 31 -14.57 -9.85 -17.11
C THR A 31 -13.25 -10.59 -16.91
N ALA A 32 -12.86 -11.42 -17.88
CA ALA A 32 -11.59 -12.12 -17.84
C ALA A 32 -10.40 -11.14 -17.86
N ARG A 33 -10.47 -10.07 -18.67
CA ARG A 33 -9.44 -9.04 -18.74
C ARG A 33 -9.30 -8.22 -17.46
N VAL A 34 -10.43 -7.85 -16.85
CA VAL A 34 -10.42 -7.14 -15.56
C VAL A 34 -9.72 -8.01 -14.52
N PHE A 35 -10.16 -9.26 -14.34
CA PHE A 35 -9.54 -10.15 -13.36
C PHE A 35 -8.06 -10.39 -13.64
N PHE A 36 -7.69 -10.54 -14.92
CA PHE A 36 -6.28 -10.70 -15.29
C PHE A 36 -5.45 -9.43 -14.99
N ALA A 37 -5.99 -8.24 -15.22
CA ALA A 37 -5.35 -6.98 -14.86
C ALA A 37 -5.14 -6.86 -13.34
N GLU A 38 -6.12 -7.28 -12.52
CA GLU A 38 -5.99 -7.32 -11.06
C GLU A 38 -4.84 -8.23 -10.62
N LEU A 39 -4.76 -9.44 -11.17
CA LEU A 39 -3.68 -10.37 -10.84
C LEU A 39 -2.30 -9.82 -11.25
N CYS A 40 -2.20 -9.16 -12.42
CA CYS A 40 -0.98 -8.47 -12.85
C CYS A 40 -0.55 -7.40 -11.84
N CYS A 41 -1.49 -6.60 -11.31
CA CYS A 41 -1.18 -5.63 -10.25
C CYS A 41 -0.66 -6.32 -8.98
N ILE A 42 -1.29 -7.41 -8.55
CA ILE A 42 -0.93 -8.16 -7.34
C ILE A 42 0.50 -8.73 -7.43
N VAL A 43 0.89 -9.29 -8.57
CA VAL A 43 2.27 -9.81 -8.77
C VAL A 43 3.29 -8.71 -9.10
N GLY A 44 2.87 -7.45 -9.19
CA GLY A 44 3.75 -6.33 -9.55
C GLY A 44 4.09 -6.22 -11.05
N ASP A 45 3.46 -7.00 -11.93
CA ASP A 45 3.57 -6.87 -13.40
C ASP A 45 2.69 -5.69 -13.90
N LEU A 46 3.06 -4.50 -13.43
CA LEU A 46 2.33 -3.25 -13.66
C LEU A 46 2.26 -2.86 -15.14
N GLU A 47 3.30 -3.21 -15.92
CA GLU A 47 3.34 -2.94 -17.36
C GLU A 47 2.26 -3.77 -18.08
N ARG A 48 2.15 -5.06 -17.73
CA ARG A 48 1.12 -5.93 -18.31
C ARG A 48 -0.27 -5.56 -17.84
N ALA A 49 -0.43 -5.11 -16.59
CA ALA A 49 -1.68 -4.57 -16.09
C ALA A 49 -2.14 -3.35 -16.92
N ASP A 50 -1.26 -2.38 -17.17
CA ASP A 50 -1.60 -1.18 -17.96
C ASP A 50 -2.03 -1.55 -19.39
N LYS A 51 -1.36 -2.51 -20.03
CA LYS A 51 -1.75 -3.02 -21.37
C LYS A 51 -3.15 -3.63 -21.39
N GLN A 52 -3.55 -4.35 -20.33
CA GLN A 52 -4.93 -4.85 -20.22
C GLN A 52 -5.93 -3.70 -20.10
N LEU A 53 -5.62 -2.69 -19.29
CA LEU A 53 -6.49 -1.52 -19.10
C LEU A 53 -6.65 -0.67 -20.36
N GLN A 54 -5.58 -0.48 -21.13
CA GLN A 54 -5.65 0.20 -22.43
C GLN A 54 -6.60 -0.53 -23.40
N THR A 55 -6.55 -1.87 -23.40
CA THR A 55 -7.45 -2.67 -24.23
C THR A 55 -8.89 -2.57 -23.72
N LEU A 56 -9.10 -2.60 -22.40
CA LEU A 56 -10.42 -2.46 -21.77
C LEU A 56 -11.09 -1.12 -22.09
N ILE A 57 -10.34 -0.01 -22.13
CA ILE A 57 -10.84 1.32 -22.54
C ILE A 57 -11.47 1.29 -23.94
N THR A 58 -10.95 0.43 -24.83
CA THR A 58 -11.44 0.31 -26.20
C THR A 58 -12.62 -0.66 -26.29
N LEU A 59 -12.58 -1.77 -25.54
CA LEU A 59 -13.59 -2.83 -25.59
C LEU A 59 -14.87 -2.52 -24.79
N ALA A 60 -14.75 -1.76 -23.71
CA ALA A 60 -15.81 -1.48 -22.75
C ALA A 60 -15.84 0.03 -22.42
N PRO A 61 -16.41 0.89 -23.28
CA PRO A 61 -16.48 2.34 -23.08
C PRO A 61 -17.12 2.75 -21.74
N GLU A 62 -18.03 1.94 -21.21
CA GLU A 62 -18.66 2.14 -19.91
C GLU A 62 -17.68 2.01 -18.72
N LEU A 63 -16.55 1.33 -18.90
CA LEU A 63 -15.50 1.16 -17.88
C LEU A 63 -14.35 2.16 -18.00
N VAL A 64 -14.40 3.10 -18.95
CA VAL A 64 -13.27 4.01 -19.24
C VAL A 64 -12.81 4.79 -18.02
N LEU A 65 -13.74 5.29 -17.19
CA LEU A 65 -13.39 5.99 -15.94
C LEU A 65 -12.68 5.06 -14.95
N THR A 66 -13.22 3.87 -14.73
CA THR A 66 -12.62 2.86 -13.83
C THR A 66 -11.23 2.46 -14.30
N ALA A 67 -11.08 2.13 -15.59
CA ALA A 67 -9.80 1.77 -16.18
C ALA A 67 -8.80 2.92 -16.08
N SER A 68 -9.22 4.16 -16.37
CA SER A 68 -8.34 5.34 -16.25
C SER A 68 -7.88 5.57 -14.82
N ASN A 69 -8.76 5.40 -13.84
CA ASN A 69 -8.40 5.51 -12.41
C ASN A 69 -7.37 4.44 -12.04
N TRP A 70 -7.55 3.19 -12.46
CA TRP A 70 -6.57 2.12 -12.19
C TRP A 70 -5.22 2.40 -12.83
N ARG A 71 -5.19 2.98 -14.03
CA ARG A 71 -3.93 3.41 -14.67
C ARG A 71 -3.22 4.49 -13.86
N GLN A 72 -3.96 5.40 -13.21
CA GLN A 72 -3.36 6.35 -12.26
C GLN A 72 -2.83 5.64 -11.02
N LEU A 73 -3.54 4.66 -10.47
CA LEU A 73 -3.03 3.85 -9.35
C LEU A 73 -1.77 3.07 -9.72
N ILE A 74 -1.70 2.49 -10.92
CA ILE A 74 -0.48 1.85 -11.45
C ILE A 74 0.67 2.86 -11.52
N ARG A 75 0.43 4.07 -12.01
CA ARG A 75 1.44 5.13 -12.05
C ARG A 75 1.94 5.51 -10.64
N ALA A 76 1.03 5.61 -9.67
CA ALA A 76 1.38 5.85 -8.27
C ALA A 76 2.17 4.66 -7.69
N ALA A 77 1.81 3.41 -8.01
CA ALA A 77 2.53 2.22 -7.58
C ALA A 77 3.95 2.14 -8.18
N TYR A 78 4.16 2.58 -9.43
CA TYR A 78 5.50 2.77 -9.97
C TYR A 78 6.30 3.79 -9.16
N ALA A 79 5.71 4.96 -8.84
CA ALA A 79 6.38 5.96 -8.02
C ALA A 79 6.72 5.43 -6.62
N ARG A 80 5.83 4.65 -6.01
CA ARG A 80 6.08 3.93 -4.75
C ARG A 80 7.28 2.98 -4.86
N ASN A 81 7.34 2.18 -5.92
CA ASN A 81 8.47 1.28 -6.15
C ASN A 81 9.78 2.05 -6.32
N SER A 82 9.77 3.17 -7.05
CA SER A 82 10.96 4.03 -7.17
C SER A 82 11.42 4.58 -5.82
N VAL A 83 10.50 4.90 -4.90
CA VAL A 83 10.86 5.37 -3.56
C VAL A 83 11.59 4.28 -2.77
N TYR A 84 10.97 3.09 -2.63
CA TYR A 84 11.52 2.04 -1.76
C TYR A 84 12.63 1.20 -2.38
N GLN A 85 12.63 1.03 -3.71
CA GLN A 85 13.58 0.14 -4.40
C GLN A 85 14.68 0.92 -5.13
N GLU A 86 14.41 2.16 -5.55
CA GLU A 86 15.33 2.96 -6.37
C GLU A 86 15.84 4.22 -5.64
N GLY A 87 15.43 4.44 -4.39
CA GLY A 87 15.89 5.56 -3.57
C GLY A 87 15.32 6.93 -3.96
N ALA A 88 14.20 6.97 -4.69
CA ALA A 88 13.52 8.22 -4.99
C ALA A 88 12.91 8.85 -3.73
N THR A 89 12.69 10.16 -3.73
CA THR A 89 12.06 10.87 -2.61
C THR A 89 10.53 10.83 -2.75
N PRO A 90 9.77 10.44 -1.72
CA PRO A 90 8.31 10.50 -1.74
C PRO A 90 7.82 11.96 -1.78
N THR A 91 6.65 12.19 -2.36
CA THR A 91 5.97 13.48 -2.19
C THR A 91 5.46 13.58 -0.75
N LEU A 92 5.57 14.75 -0.15
CA LEU A 92 5.05 15.03 1.19
C LEU A 92 3.89 16.02 1.10
N VAL A 93 2.86 15.82 1.93
CA VAL A 93 1.69 16.73 1.98
C VAL A 93 1.94 18.00 2.79
N ALA A 94 2.97 17.99 3.62
CA ALA A 94 3.42 19.10 4.45
C ALA A 94 4.97 19.08 4.53
N PRO A 95 5.61 20.16 5.01
CA PRO A 95 7.03 20.13 5.33
C PRO A 95 7.35 18.95 6.28
N PRO A 96 8.49 18.25 6.08
CA PRO A 96 8.81 17.07 6.88
C PRO A 96 9.02 17.46 8.35
N SER A 97 8.49 16.63 9.24
CA SER A 97 8.85 16.65 10.66
C SER A 97 10.22 15.99 10.86
N PRO A 98 10.86 16.13 12.04
CA PRO A 98 12.10 15.40 12.34
C PRO A 98 11.98 13.88 12.19
N ASP A 99 10.81 13.30 12.45
CA ASP A 99 10.57 11.86 12.30
C ASP A 99 10.48 11.47 10.81
N VAL A 100 9.82 12.29 9.98
CA VAL A 100 9.82 12.10 8.52
C VAL A 100 11.22 12.28 7.93
N GLU A 101 12.00 13.26 8.41
CA GLU A 101 13.40 13.42 7.99
C GLU A 101 14.24 12.17 8.34
N ARG A 102 14.06 11.62 9.55
CA ARG A 102 14.73 10.39 9.98
C ARG A 102 14.38 9.21 9.06
N ALA A 103 13.10 9.00 8.77
CA ALA A 103 12.66 7.95 7.86
C ALA A 103 13.24 8.12 6.44
N LEU A 104 13.33 9.36 5.94
CA LEU A 104 13.98 9.64 4.64
C LEU A 104 15.48 9.31 4.67
N HIS A 105 16.18 9.64 5.75
CA HIS A 105 17.59 9.28 5.93
C HIS A 105 17.79 7.76 5.98
N GLN A 106 16.96 7.05 6.75
CA GLN A 106 16.98 5.59 6.84
C GLN A 106 16.68 4.92 5.50
N LEU A 107 15.70 5.44 4.74
CA LEU A 107 15.40 4.95 3.38
C LEU A 107 16.63 5.05 2.47
N VAL A 108 17.34 6.19 2.51
CA VAL A 108 18.58 6.38 1.74
C VAL A 108 19.68 5.43 2.21
N ALA A 109 19.83 5.21 3.52
CA ALA A 109 20.82 4.30 4.07
C ALA A 109 20.55 2.84 3.66
N LEU A 110 19.28 2.40 3.71
CA LEU A 110 18.82 1.09 3.25
C LEU A 110 19.13 0.88 1.76
N HIS A 111 18.83 1.87 0.91
CA HIS A 111 19.09 1.77 -0.52
C HIS A 111 20.59 1.64 -0.86
N ASN A 112 21.45 2.37 -0.14
CA ASN A 112 22.89 2.35 -0.37
C ASN A 112 23.63 1.24 0.39
N ASN A 113 22.92 0.38 1.13
CA ASN A 113 23.50 -0.60 2.05
C ASN A 113 24.53 0.01 3.03
N PHE A 114 24.27 1.23 3.48
CA PHE A 114 25.09 1.84 4.51
C PHE A 114 24.64 1.31 5.87
N LEU A 115 25.56 0.68 6.60
CA LEU A 115 25.38 0.44 8.03
C LEU A 115 25.35 1.81 8.69
N GLU A 116 24.24 2.18 9.35
CA GLU A 116 24.25 3.34 10.23
C GLU A 116 25.26 3.06 11.35
N THR A 117 26.43 3.70 11.28
CA THR A 117 27.52 3.49 12.25
C THR A 117 27.35 4.29 13.52
N GLU A 118 26.32 5.14 13.64
CA GLU A 118 26.09 5.91 14.85
C GLU A 118 24.59 5.98 15.12
N THR A 119 24.20 5.26 16.16
CA THR A 119 22.97 5.45 16.92
C THR A 119 22.74 6.95 17.16
N THR A 120 21.90 7.59 16.37
CA THR A 120 21.03 8.60 16.95
C THR A 120 20.17 7.83 17.92
N ASP A 121 20.43 8.00 19.22
CA ASP A 121 19.66 7.45 20.32
C ASP A 121 18.19 7.33 19.88
N SER A 122 17.76 6.09 19.68
CA SER A 122 16.35 5.78 19.58
C SER A 122 15.81 6.09 20.97
N ASP A 123 15.41 7.34 21.19
CA ASP A 123 14.36 7.60 22.15
C ASP A 123 13.17 6.76 21.67
N GLU A 124 13.11 5.50 22.12
CA GLU A 124 11.92 4.64 22.07
C GLU A 124 10.70 5.33 22.72
N ASN A 125 10.91 6.51 23.31
CA ASN A 125 9.97 7.40 23.96
C ASN A 125 9.75 8.75 23.25
N SER A 126 10.26 8.99 22.04
CA SER A 126 9.81 10.15 21.26
C SER A 126 8.44 9.82 20.66
N SER A 127 7.42 9.66 21.52
CA SER A 127 6.04 9.63 21.08
C SER A 127 5.78 10.91 20.28
N PRO A 128 5.26 10.83 19.05
CA PRO A 128 4.82 12.01 18.34
C PRO A 128 3.81 12.73 19.24
N ALA A 129 3.85 14.06 19.24
CA ALA A 129 3.11 14.96 20.12
C ALA A 129 1.68 14.48 20.50
N ASN A 130 1.54 13.63 21.52
CA ASN A 130 0.31 13.16 22.18
C ASN A 130 -0.98 13.26 21.34
N VAL A 131 -0.98 12.78 20.09
CA VAL A 131 -2.20 12.81 19.27
C VAL A 131 -3.00 11.59 19.63
N VAL A 132 -4.11 11.81 20.33
CA VAL A 132 -5.06 10.75 20.62
C VAL A 132 -5.88 10.50 19.37
N PHE A 133 -5.96 9.25 18.97
CA PHE A 133 -6.81 8.79 17.89
C PHE A 133 -7.92 7.91 18.44
N THR A 134 -9.08 7.98 17.80
CA THR A 134 -10.08 6.92 17.83
C THR A 134 -9.83 6.00 16.64
N VAL A 135 -9.28 4.81 16.92
CA VAL A 135 -9.07 3.74 15.95
C VAL A 135 -10.27 2.81 16.00
N ASN A 136 -11.03 2.76 14.91
CA ASN A 136 -12.36 2.13 14.87
C ASN A 136 -13.30 2.68 15.95
N GLN A 137 -13.35 2.07 17.13
CA GLN A 137 -14.18 2.46 18.28
C GLN A 137 -13.35 2.68 19.56
N SER A 138 -12.05 2.41 19.52
CA SER A 138 -11.16 2.46 20.68
C SER A 138 -10.25 3.66 20.60
N SER A 139 -10.07 4.37 21.72
CA SER A 139 -9.17 5.52 21.78
C SER A 139 -7.78 5.08 22.23
N THR A 140 -6.74 5.57 21.55
CA THR A 140 -5.34 5.34 21.90
C THR A 140 -4.49 6.57 21.59
N ALA A 141 -3.44 6.78 22.38
CA ALA A 141 -2.36 7.72 22.07
C ALA A 141 -1.12 7.02 21.47
N ALA A 142 -1.11 5.68 21.50
CA ALA A 142 -0.06 4.85 20.92
C ALA A 142 -0.61 4.20 19.65
N LEU A 143 -0.20 4.74 18.51
CA LEU A 143 -0.51 4.21 17.19
C LEU A 143 0.72 4.35 16.33
N ARG A 144 1.17 3.25 15.74
CA ARG A 144 2.20 3.26 14.68
C ARG A 144 2.01 2.10 13.74
N ASP A 145 2.56 2.20 12.54
CA ASP A 145 2.89 1.04 11.72
C ASP A 145 3.98 0.21 12.41
N LEU A 146 3.86 -1.11 12.30
CA LEU A 146 4.84 -2.03 12.86
C LEU A 146 6.14 -2.09 12.04
N ASP A 147 6.14 -1.65 10.78
CA ASP A 147 7.36 -1.44 10.00
C ASP A 147 8.14 -0.24 10.54
N ASP A 148 9.42 -0.42 10.88
CA ASP A 148 10.23 0.61 11.54
C ASP A 148 10.53 1.82 10.65
N LEU A 149 10.55 1.64 9.32
CA LEU A 149 10.79 2.74 8.39
C LEU A 149 9.54 3.61 8.23
N ASN A 150 8.38 2.95 8.14
CA ASN A 150 7.11 3.64 8.06
C ASN A 150 6.71 4.24 9.40
N ALA A 151 6.70 3.46 10.48
CA ALA A 151 6.35 3.86 11.84
C ALA A 151 5.14 4.84 11.90
N ASP A 152 5.39 6.13 12.07
CA ASP A 152 4.35 7.16 12.14
C ASP A 152 3.91 7.70 10.77
N ILE A 153 4.26 7.05 9.67
CA ILE A 153 4.04 7.48 8.30
C ILE A 153 3.15 6.47 7.56
N LEU A 154 2.03 6.97 7.05
CA LEU A 154 1.14 6.22 6.18
C LEU A 154 1.37 6.57 4.70
N GLU A 155 1.25 5.55 3.86
CA GLU A 155 1.42 5.62 2.42
C GLU A 155 0.10 5.80 1.69
N PHE A 156 0.07 6.65 0.66
CA PHE A 156 -1.12 6.85 -0.16
C PHE A 156 -0.81 6.96 -1.65
N LEU A 157 -1.72 6.39 -2.45
CA LEU A 157 -1.79 6.48 -3.89
C LEU A 157 -2.93 7.44 -4.25
N GLY A 158 -2.58 8.55 -4.88
CA GLY A 158 -3.51 9.56 -5.35
C GLY A 158 -4.20 9.16 -6.65
N THR A 159 -5.45 9.59 -6.83
CA THR A 159 -6.21 9.42 -8.08
C THR A 159 -5.64 10.20 -9.26
N ASN A 160 -4.67 11.10 -9.01
CA ASN A 160 -3.88 11.82 -10.00
C ASN A 160 -2.57 11.10 -10.40
N GLY A 161 -2.35 9.90 -9.87
CA GLY A 161 -1.18 9.07 -10.14
C GLY A 161 0.07 9.45 -9.35
N ASN A 162 -0.07 10.28 -8.32
CA ASN A 162 1.01 10.57 -7.38
C ASN A 162 1.04 9.56 -6.24
N TYR A 163 2.24 9.32 -5.72
CA TYR A 163 2.47 8.59 -4.48
C TYR A 163 3.03 9.54 -3.43
N PHE A 164 2.53 9.46 -2.19
CA PHE A 164 2.92 10.38 -1.14
C PHE A 164 2.84 9.77 0.26
N TRP A 165 3.61 10.37 1.16
CA TRP A 165 3.62 10.06 2.58
C TRP A 165 2.80 11.09 3.36
N VAL A 166 2.12 10.62 4.40
CA VAL A 166 1.40 11.44 5.38
C VAL A 166 1.74 10.92 6.76
N GLU A 167 2.29 11.80 7.59
CA GLU A 167 2.53 11.47 9.00
C GLU A 167 1.20 11.38 9.75
N LEU A 168 1.08 10.42 10.68
CA LEU A 168 -0.12 10.21 11.49
C LEU A 168 -0.59 11.52 12.14
N SER A 169 0.33 12.33 12.66
CA SER A 169 0.04 13.62 13.31
C SER A 169 -0.74 14.61 12.43
N GLN A 170 -0.65 14.45 11.10
CA GLN A 170 -1.28 15.28 10.08
C GLN A 170 -2.68 14.79 9.71
N ILE A 171 -3.03 13.56 10.07
CA ILE A 171 -4.34 12.96 9.77
C ILE A 171 -5.37 13.52 10.74
N GLU A 172 -6.42 14.13 10.19
CA GLU A 172 -7.62 14.51 10.93
C GLU A 172 -8.63 13.37 10.92
N SER A 173 -8.90 12.80 9.75
CA SER A 173 -9.66 11.56 9.63
C SER A 173 -9.25 10.73 8.42
N LEU A 174 -9.35 9.42 8.57
CA LEU A 174 -9.15 8.43 7.52
C LEU A 174 -10.26 7.39 7.65
N HIS A 175 -10.99 7.17 6.56
CA HIS A 175 -12.05 6.16 6.48
C HIS A 175 -11.77 5.21 5.33
N LEU A 176 -11.68 3.91 5.61
CA LEU A 176 -11.38 2.87 4.63
C LEU A 176 -12.68 2.20 4.18
N GLU A 177 -12.84 2.02 2.87
CA GLU A 177 -13.97 1.28 2.31
C GLU A 177 -13.80 -0.23 2.55
N THR A 178 -14.89 -0.99 2.50
CA THR A 178 -14.83 -2.45 2.59
C THR A 178 -14.31 -3.01 1.26
N PRO A 179 -13.34 -3.93 1.24
CA PRO A 179 -12.86 -4.53 -0.01
C PRO A 179 -13.96 -5.31 -0.73
N GLU A 180 -14.14 -5.07 -2.02
CA GLU A 180 -15.15 -5.74 -2.86
C GLU A 180 -14.53 -6.63 -3.94
N ARG A 181 -13.24 -6.42 -4.26
CA ARG A 181 -12.51 -7.15 -5.30
C ARG A 181 -11.04 -7.38 -4.92
N PRO A 182 -10.31 -8.26 -5.62
CA PRO A 182 -8.89 -8.53 -5.36
C PRO A 182 -8.01 -7.28 -5.29
N LEU A 183 -8.23 -6.29 -6.16
CA LEU A 183 -7.42 -5.07 -6.17
C LEU A 183 -7.60 -4.23 -4.89
N ASP A 184 -8.77 -4.26 -4.26
CA ASP A 184 -9.01 -3.51 -3.02
C ASP A 184 -8.23 -4.12 -1.84
N LEU A 185 -7.81 -5.39 -1.96
CA LEU A 185 -6.94 -6.07 -1.01
C LEU A 185 -5.46 -5.69 -1.19
N LEU A 186 -5.11 -4.97 -2.26
CA LEU A 186 -3.78 -4.42 -2.53
C LEU A 186 -3.74 -2.90 -2.33
N TRP A 187 -4.75 -2.20 -2.87
CA TRP A 187 -4.91 -0.75 -2.80
C TRP A 187 -6.30 -0.44 -2.25
N ARG A 188 -6.38 -0.22 -0.94
CA ARG A 188 -7.66 -0.03 -0.26
C ARG A 188 -8.13 1.40 -0.39
N LYS A 189 -9.28 1.60 -1.04
CA LYS A 189 -9.88 2.93 -1.20
C LYS A 189 -10.21 3.53 0.16
N CYS A 190 -9.87 4.80 0.34
CA CYS A 190 -10.14 5.54 1.55
C CYS A 190 -10.43 7.01 1.28
N ARG A 191 -11.13 7.66 2.21
CA ARG A 191 -11.25 9.12 2.28
C ARG A 191 -10.31 9.62 3.36
N LEU A 192 -9.40 10.51 3.00
CA LEU A 192 -8.41 11.12 3.86
C LEU A 192 -8.72 12.61 4.02
N ILE A 193 -8.74 13.07 5.26
CA ILE A 193 -8.75 14.48 5.63
C ILE A 193 -7.51 14.76 6.47
N THR A 194 -6.71 15.75 6.07
CA THR A 194 -5.54 16.20 6.81
C THR A 194 -5.78 17.57 7.45
N ASN A 195 -5.09 17.85 8.55
CA ASN A 195 -5.19 19.12 9.27
C ASN A 195 -4.73 20.35 8.45
N GLY A 196 -4.02 20.13 7.33
CA GLY A 196 -3.68 21.15 6.34
C GLY A 196 -4.80 21.49 5.36
N GLY A 197 -6.00 20.91 5.54
CA GLY A 197 -7.19 21.20 4.74
C GLY A 197 -7.30 20.37 3.45
N SER A 198 -6.48 19.35 3.26
CA SER A 198 -6.67 18.41 2.15
C SER A 198 -7.80 17.43 2.51
N ASP A 199 -8.80 17.30 1.63
CA ASP A 199 -9.89 16.32 1.73
C ASP A 199 -10.02 15.64 0.37
N GLY A 200 -9.92 14.31 0.36
CA GLY A 200 -10.05 13.58 -0.90
C GLY A 200 -10.10 12.08 -0.78
N VAL A 201 -10.46 11.46 -1.91
CA VAL A 201 -10.37 10.01 -2.10
C VAL A 201 -8.96 9.65 -2.54
N VAL A 202 -8.37 8.72 -1.81
CA VAL A 202 -7.03 8.17 -2.03
C VAL A 202 -7.07 6.65 -1.84
N PHE A 203 -5.97 5.97 -2.10
CA PHE A 203 -5.87 4.52 -1.93
C PHE A 203 -4.65 4.19 -1.09
N MET A 204 -4.83 3.36 -0.06
CA MET A 204 -3.75 2.96 0.84
C MET A 204 -3.19 1.60 0.39
N PRO A 205 -1.87 1.46 0.18
CA PRO A 205 -1.24 0.16 0.00
C PRO A 205 -1.40 -0.70 1.26
N THR A 206 -2.03 -1.86 1.11
CA THR A 206 -2.28 -2.81 2.20
C THR A 206 -1.13 -3.79 2.43
N ILE A 207 -0.18 -3.84 1.50
CA ILE A 207 1.01 -4.70 1.53
C ILE A 207 2.26 -3.82 1.62
N TYR A 208 3.22 -4.23 2.44
CA TYR A 208 4.50 -3.54 2.60
C TYR A 208 5.28 -3.47 1.27
N PRO A 209 6.15 -2.46 1.09
CA PRO A 209 6.86 -2.23 -0.17
C PRO A 209 8.05 -3.17 -0.40
N ASN A 210 8.39 -3.96 0.62
CA ASN A 210 9.55 -4.84 0.63
C ASN A 210 9.31 -6.10 -0.21
N THR A 211 10.34 -6.53 -0.93
CA THR A 211 10.25 -7.67 -1.86
C THR A 211 10.10 -8.99 -1.13
N SER A 212 9.21 -9.84 -1.64
CA SER A 212 9.01 -11.20 -1.17
C SER A 212 8.69 -12.14 -2.34
N ASP A 213 9.23 -13.36 -2.27
CA ASP A 213 8.89 -14.45 -3.18
C ASP A 213 7.75 -15.33 -2.62
N ASP A 214 7.31 -15.09 -1.39
CA ASP A 214 6.19 -15.81 -0.78
C ASP A 214 4.85 -15.28 -1.33
N THR A 215 4.12 -16.18 -1.98
CA THR A 215 2.81 -15.89 -2.54
C THR A 215 1.79 -15.46 -1.48
N GLN A 216 1.85 -15.97 -0.25
CA GLN A 216 0.91 -15.55 0.80
C GLN A 216 1.14 -14.08 1.20
N GLN A 217 2.39 -13.63 1.19
CA GLN A 217 2.76 -12.25 1.45
C GLN A 217 2.31 -11.34 0.30
N LEU A 218 2.55 -11.75 -0.96
CA LEU A 218 2.06 -11.01 -2.15
C LEU A 218 0.53 -10.91 -2.21
N LEU A 219 -0.19 -11.89 -1.66
CA LEU A 219 -1.65 -11.90 -1.58
C LEU A 219 -2.19 -11.12 -0.37
N GLY A 220 -1.33 -10.60 0.51
CA GLY A 220 -1.74 -9.93 1.74
C GLY A 220 -2.46 -10.88 2.71
N ARG A 221 -2.06 -12.15 2.76
CA ARG A 221 -2.64 -13.20 3.63
C ARG A 221 -1.76 -13.53 4.83
N SER A 222 -0.53 -13.06 4.83
CA SER A 222 0.43 -13.23 5.91
C SER A 222 1.32 -12.01 6.03
N THR A 223 1.83 -11.81 7.23
CA THR A 223 2.84 -10.81 7.56
C THR A 223 4.06 -11.54 8.10
N ASP A 224 5.23 -11.10 7.67
CA ASP A 224 6.53 -11.53 8.20
C ASP A 224 7.47 -10.32 8.27
N TRP A 225 8.64 -10.50 8.84
CA TRP A 225 9.58 -9.41 9.14
C TRP A 225 10.97 -9.75 8.62
N VAL A 226 11.66 -8.74 8.10
CA VAL A 226 13.07 -8.85 7.72
C VAL A 226 13.86 -7.73 8.37
N ASN A 227 14.86 -8.12 9.17
CA ASN A 227 15.81 -7.15 9.72
C ASN A 227 16.78 -6.67 8.63
N ARG A 228 16.83 -5.37 8.38
CA ARG A 228 17.81 -4.73 7.50
C ARG A 228 18.39 -3.51 8.18
N ASN A 229 19.71 -3.50 8.36
CA ASN A 229 20.42 -2.42 9.06
C ASN A 229 19.83 -2.11 10.46
N GLY A 230 19.33 -3.13 11.17
CA GLY A 230 18.75 -2.96 12.50
C GLY A 230 17.29 -2.52 12.52
N LEU A 231 16.67 -2.27 11.36
CA LEU A 231 15.24 -1.97 11.23
C LEU A 231 14.46 -3.25 10.94
N GLU A 232 13.35 -3.47 11.64
CA GLU A 232 12.38 -4.50 11.30
C GLU A 232 11.45 -3.99 10.21
N LEU A 233 11.60 -4.55 9.01
CA LEU A 233 10.83 -4.15 7.84
C LEU A 233 9.77 -5.22 7.53
N GLY A 234 8.54 -4.78 7.29
CA GLY A 234 7.42 -5.66 7.08
C GLY A 234 7.43 -6.31 5.68
N LEU A 235 6.97 -7.56 5.60
CA LEU A 235 6.75 -8.30 4.37
C LEU A 235 5.29 -8.76 4.34
N GLY A 236 4.62 -8.56 3.21
CA GLY A 236 3.22 -8.95 3.07
C GLY A 236 2.26 -7.95 3.71
N LEU A 237 1.22 -8.45 4.40
CA LEU A 237 0.11 -7.63 4.89
C LEU A 237 0.55 -6.60 5.94
N ARG A 238 0.05 -5.37 5.82
CA ARG A 238 0.35 -4.28 6.75
C ARG A 238 -0.36 -4.46 8.09
N GLU A 239 0.38 -4.21 9.16
CA GLU A 239 -0.12 -4.29 10.53
C GLU A 239 0.28 -3.04 11.32
N PHE A 240 -0.60 -2.65 12.25
CA PHE A 240 -0.41 -1.50 13.12
C PHE A 240 -0.33 -1.95 14.57
N LEU A 241 0.49 -1.28 15.37
CA LEU A 241 0.45 -1.37 16.82
C LEU A 241 -0.50 -0.30 17.35
N VAL A 242 -1.57 -0.72 18.02
CA VAL A 242 -2.62 0.15 18.58
C VAL A 242 -2.67 -0.08 20.08
N GLY A 243 -1.99 0.77 20.85
CA GLY A 243 -1.70 0.47 22.26
C GLY A 243 -0.75 -0.73 22.34
N ASP A 244 -1.23 -1.82 22.93
CA ASP A 244 -0.48 -3.08 23.06
C ASP A 244 -1.01 -4.17 22.11
N GLU A 245 -1.97 -3.84 21.24
CA GLU A 245 -2.61 -4.80 20.34
C GLU A 245 -2.17 -4.61 18.88
N VAL A 246 -1.99 -5.72 18.17
CA VAL A 246 -1.74 -5.72 16.73
C VAL A 246 -3.07 -5.64 15.99
N LEU A 247 -3.19 -4.68 15.08
CA LEU A 247 -4.35 -4.47 14.22
C LEU A 247 -3.94 -4.63 12.75
N SER A 248 -4.52 -5.61 12.07
CA SER A 248 -4.37 -5.73 10.61
C SER A 248 -5.03 -4.57 9.88
N ILE A 249 -4.42 -4.10 8.79
CA ILE A 249 -5.07 -3.14 7.87
C ILE A 249 -6.40 -3.64 7.30
N MET A 250 -6.64 -4.96 7.31
CA MET A 250 -7.93 -5.52 6.91
C MET A 250 -9.05 -5.18 7.90
N ASP A 251 -8.72 -5.07 9.18
CA ASP A 251 -9.66 -4.77 10.27
C ASP A 251 -9.74 -3.28 10.59
N LEU A 252 -8.81 -2.47 10.07
CA LEU A 252 -8.88 -1.02 10.14
C LEU A 252 -10.03 -0.48 9.26
N LYS A 253 -10.98 0.20 9.89
CA LYS A 253 -12.14 0.85 9.23
C LYS A 253 -12.02 2.36 9.28
N SER A 254 -11.56 2.91 10.39
CA SER A 254 -11.40 4.35 10.55
C SER A 254 -10.32 4.71 11.55
N LEU A 255 -9.70 5.85 11.30
CA LEU A 255 -8.80 6.55 12.20
C LEU A 255 -9.27 8.00 12.26
N VAL A 256 -9.66 8.47 13.45
CA VAL A 256 -10.16 9.85 13.62
C VAL A 256 -9.40 10.50 14.77
N ARG A 257 -8.82 11.66 14.52
CA ARG A 257 -8.16 12.45 15.56
C ARG A 257 -9.20 12.92 16.58
N ALA A 258 -8.92 12.68 17.87
CA ALA A 258 -9.78 13.10 18.97
C ALA A 258 -9.64 14.59 19.29
#